data_AF-A0AAI8ZQI6-F1
#
_entry.id   AF-A0AAI8ZQI6-F1
#
_cell.length_a   1.000
_cell.length_b   1.000
_cell.length_c   1.000
_cell.angle_alpha   90.00
_cell.angle_beta   90.00
_cell.angle_gamma   90.00
#
_symmetry.space_group_name_H-M   'P 1'
#
loop_
_entity.id
_entity.type
_entity.pdbx_description
1 polymer ?
#
loop_
_entity_poly.entity_id
_entity_poly.type
_entity_poly.pdbx_seq_one_letter_code
_entity_poly.pdbx_strand_id
1 'polypeptide(L)'
;MNILTVIRKIIVPAICFLSVFATLPSHAAPLESQKFICSGAHGDATDSGLWDWTFTANSEADAANQAKAKYMLTTPGAWVNVFFCRPQ
;
A
#
# COMPACT_ATOMS: atom_id res chain seq x y z
N MET A 1 7.84 -70.23 1.94
CA MET A 1 7.10 -68.98 1.70
C MET A 1 8.12 -67.86 1.59
N ASN A 2 8.33 -67.31 0.38
CA ASN A 2 9.52 -66.53 0.02
C ASN A 2 9.47 -65.07 0.52
N ILE A 3 10.50 -64.67 1.26
CA ILE A 3 10.68 -63.33 1.87
C ILE A 3 10.80 -62.21 0.81
N LEU A 4 11.18 -62.56 -0.43
CA LEU A 4 11.33 -61.60 -1.53
C LEU A 4 10.00 -60.94 -1.99
N THR A 5 8.84 -61.54 -1.70
CA THR A 5 7.55 -61.02 -2.17
C THR A 5 7.02 -59.86 -1.31
N VAL A 6 7.49 -59.74 -0.07
CA VAL A 6 7.02 -58.72 0.88
C VAL A 6 7.66 -57.35 0.58
N ILE A 7 8.93 -57.32 0.18
CA ILE A 7 9.71 -56.08 0.03
C ILE A 7 9.24 -55.27 -1.19
N ARG A 8 8.78 -55.92 -2.27
CA ARG A 8 8.30 -55.24 -3.49
C ARG A 8 6.99 -54.46 -3.32
N LYS A 9 6.19 -54.71 -2.29
CA LYS A 9 4.90 -54.03 -2.08
C LYS A 9 4.99 -52.71 -1.32
N ILE A 10 6.13 -52.40 -0.70
CA ILE A 10 6.23 -51.28 0.24
C ILE A 10 6.76 -49.99 -0.43
N ILE A 11 7.42 -50.09 -1.58
CA ILE A 11 8.17 -48.96 -2.16
C ILE A 11 7.34 -48.07 -3.10
N VAL A 12 6.09 -48.43 -3.43
CA VAL A 12 5.38 -47.79 -4.55
C VAL A 12 4.45 -46.61 -4.21
N PRO A 13 3.87 -46.41 -3.01
CA PRO A 13 2.92 -45.29 -2.85
C PRO A 13 3.47 -44.07 -2.09
N ALA A 14 4.77 -44.00 -1.78
CA ALA A 14 5.30 -42.97 -0.87
C ALA A 14 5.84 -41.68 -1.55
N ILE A 15 5.70 -41.52 -2.87
CA ILE A 15 6.28 -40.37 -3.61
C ILE A 15 5.23 -39.35 -4.09
N CYS A 16 3.94 -39.59 -3.87
CA CYS A 16 2.88 -38.69 -4.38
C CYS A 16 2.51 -37.50 -3.48
N PHE A 17 3.21 -37.23 -2.36
CA PHE A 17 2.69 -36.34 -1.32
C PHE A 17 3.45 -35.02 -1.05
N LEU A 18 4.23 -34.51 -2.00
CA LEU A 18 4.89 -33.20 -1.83
C LEU A 18 4.84 -32.35 -3.10
N SER A 19 3.64 -31.99 -3.53
CA SER A 19 3.46 -30.89 -4.49
C SER A 19 2.12 -30.20 -4.27
N VAL A 20 1.93 -29.65 -3.07
CA VAL A 20 1.01 -28.53 -2.89
C VAL A 20 1.89 -27.30 -2.73
N PHE A 21 2.37 -26.79 -3.86
CA PHE A 21 2.69 -25.37 -3.94
C PHE A 21 1.36 -24.66 -3.74
N ALA A 22 1.11 -24.21 -2.51
CA ALA A 22 0.07 -23.24 -2.26
C ALA A 22 0.44 -22.00 -3.08
N THR A 23 -0.11 -21.88 -4.28
CA THR A 23 -0.15 -20.61 -5.00
C THR A 23 -1.02 -19.71 -4.15
N LEU A 24 -0.38 -19.02 -3.20
CA LEU A 24 -0.98 -17.89 -2.52
C LEU A 24 -1.52 -16.99 -3.62
N PRO A 25 -2.83 -16.71 -3.63
CA PRO A 25 -3.35 -15.68 -4.50
C PRO A 25 -2.68 -14.38 -4.06
N SER A 26 -1.63 -13.96 -4.77
CA SER A 26 -1.06 -12.62 -4.65
C SER A 26 -2.04 -11.64 -5.28
N HIS A 27 -3.25 -11.57 -4.76
CA HIS A 27 -4.13 -10.44 -4.98
C HIS A 27 -3.60 -9.32 -4.07
N ALA A 28 -2.46 -8.74 -4.45
CA ALA A 28 -2.30 -7.32 -4.23
C ALA A 28 -3.40 -6.69 -5.09
N ALA A 29 -4.59 -6.51 -4.51
CA ALA A 29 -5.63 -5.75 -5.16
C ALA A 29 -4.97 -4.46 -5.62
N PRO A 30 -5.11 -4.05 -6.91
CA PRO A 30 -4.64 -2.74 -7.32
C PRO A 30 -5.24 -1.76 -6.31
N LEU A 31 -4.39 -1.01 -5.62
CA LEU A 31 -4.83 0.00 -4.68
C LEU A 31 -5.55 1.04 -5.54
N GLU A 32 -6.86 0.87 -5.71
CA GLU A 32 -7.65 1.84 -6.46
C GLU A 32 -7.49 3.16 -5.74
N SER A 33 -6.96 4.14 -6.47
CA SER A 33 -6.67 5.45 -5.89
C SER A 33 -7.98 6.04 -5.39
N GLN A 34 -8.07 6.22 -4.07
CA GLN A 34 -9.26 6.68 -3.38
C GLN A 34 -9.20 8.20 -3.21
N LYS A 35 -10.37 8.83 -3.08
CA LYS A 35 -10.44 10.29 -2.85
C LYS A 35 -10.24 10.58 -1.37
N PHE A 36 -9.38 11.55 -1.08
CA PHE A 36 -9.14 12.06 0.26
C PHE A 36 -9.46 13.55 0.29
N ILE A 37 -10.22 13.97 1.30
CA ILE A 37 -10.34 15.39 1.64
C ILE A 37 -9.22 15.75 2.61
N CYS A 38 -8.46 16.77 2.26
CA CYS A 38 -7.37 17.30 3.06
C CYS A 38 -7.59 18.77 3.35
N SER A 39 -7.14 19.19 4.53
CA SER A 39 -7.21 20.57 5.01
C SER A 39 -5.87 20.98 5.60
N GLY A 40 -5.53 22.24 5.46
CA GLY A 40 -4.27 22.76 6.00
C GLY A 40 -4.10 24.26 5.84
N ALA A 41 -2.87 24.68 6.06
CA ALA A 41 -2.41 26.04 5.84
C ALA A 41 -1.11 26.04 5.04
N HIS A 42 -0.85 27.12 4.33
CA HIS A 42 0.45 27.40 3.71
C HIS A 42 0.79 28.87 3.91
N GLY A 43 2.06 29.22 3.75
CA GLY A 43 2.49 30.60 3.83
C GLY A 43 3.99 30.73 3.70
N ASP A 44 4.47 31.95 3.87
CA ASP A 44 5.88 32.31 3.95
C ASP A 44 6.08 33.42 5.00
N ALA A 45 7.19 34.16 4.90
CA ALA A 45 7.50 35.26 5.82
C ALA A 45 6.57 36.49 5.68
N THR A 46 5.76 36.55 4.63
CA THR A 46 4.96 37.73 4.25
C THR A 46 3.47 37.49 4.31
N ASP A 47 3.01 36.27 3.99
CA ASP A 47 1.59 35.95 3.94
C ASP A 47 1.30 34.49 4.31
N SER A 48 0.06 34.21 4.70
CA SER A 48 -0.42 32.85 4.97
C SER A 48 -1.90 32.68 4.65
N GLY A 49 -2.29 31.46 4.27
CA GLY A 49 -3.65 31.12 3.90
C GLY A 49 -4.06 29.71 4.32
N LEU A 50 -5.36 29.52 4.52
CA LEU A 50 -5.97 28.20 4.74
C LEU A 50 -6.41 27.60 3.41
N TRP A 51 -6.46 26.28 3.35
CA TRP A 51 -6.92 25.55 2.17
C TRP A 51 -7.64 24.26 2.56
N ASP A 52 -8.61 23.90 1.72
CA ASP A 52 -9.33 22.63 1.74
C ASP A 52 -9.38 22.08 0.30
N TRP A 53 -8.94 20.84 0.08
CA TRP A 53 -8.91 20.26 -1.26
C TRP A 53 -9.06 18.74 -1.25
N THR A 54 -9.53 18.18 -2.38
CA THR A 54 -9.65 16.73 -2.58
C THR A 54 -8.51 16.20 -3.45
N PHE A 55 -7.82 15.16 -2.97
CA PHE A 55 -6.74 14.48 -3.68
C PHE A 55 -7.13 13.05 -4.01
N THR A 56 -6.77 12.57 -5.20
CA THR A 56 -6.86 11.15 -5.53
C THR A 56 -5.52 10.52 -5.19
N ALA A 57 -5.50 9.67 -4.17
CA ALA A 57 -4.27 9.14 -3.60
C ALA A 57 -4.45 7.69 -3.15
N ASN A 58 -3.35 7.04 -2.83
CA ASN A 58 -3.34 5.64 -2.39
C ASN A 58 -3.43 5.52 -0.85
N SER A 59 -3.19 6.60 -0.11
CA SER A 59 -3.28 6.64 1.35
C SER A 59 -3.42 8.08 1.86
N GLU A 60 -3.77 8.27 3.14
CA GLU A 60 -3.79 9.60 3.78
C GLU A 60 -2.42 10.28 3.73
N ALA A 61 -1.35 9.49 3.91
CA ALA A 61 0.03 9.99 3.84
C ALA A 61 0.42 10.44 2.42
N ASP A 62 -0.01 9.67 1.40
CA ASP A 62 0.17 10.05 0.00
C ASP A 62 -0.61 11.33 -0.34
N ALA A 63 -1.87 11.42 0.09
CA ALA A 63 -2.67 12.65 -0.06
C ALA A 63 -2.02 13.86 0.62
N ALA A 64 -1.48 13.69 1.84
CA ALA A 64 -0.77 14.74 2.55
C ALA A 64 0.53 15.16 1.84
N ASN A 65 1.27 14.22 1.25
CA ASN A 65 2.47 14.52 0.47
C ASN A 65 2.12 15.28 -0.81
N GLN A 66 1.07 14.88 -1.51
CA GLN A 66 0.55 15.61 -2.68
C GLN A 66 0.09 17.03 -2.30
N ALA A 67 -0.58 17.18 -1.16
CA ALA A 67 -0.99 18.50 -0.65
C ALA A 67 0.21 19.40 -0.36
N LYS A 68 1.24 18.87 0.32
CA LYS A 68 2.50 19.61 0.55
C LYS A 68 3.14 20.04 -0.76
N ALA A 69 3.22 19.15 -1.75
CA ALA A 69 3.80 19.48 -3.05
C ALA A 69 2.99 20.55 -3.80
N LYS A 70 1.64 20.52 -3.70
CA LYS A 70 0.75 21.48 -4.36
C LYS A 70 0.83 22.88 -3.76
N TYR A 71 0.91 22.99 -2.44
CA TYR A 71 0.80 24.26 -1.71
C TYR A 71 2.17 24.84 -1.29
N MET A 72 3.28 24.13 -1.50
CA MET A 72 4.60 24.66 -1.19
C MET A 72 4.95 25.80 -2.14
N LEU A 73 5.14 26.99 -1.58
CA LEU A 73 5.59 28.16 -2.31
C LEU A 73 7.11 28.11 -2.51
N THR A 74 7.60 28.82 -3.54
CA THR A 74 9.05 28.92 -3.83
C THR A 74 9.72 30.08 -3.10
N THR A 75 8.99 30.80 -2.27
CA THR A 75 9.47 31.98 -1.54
C THR A 75 10.33 31.59 -0.33
N PRO A 76 11.29 32.44 0.08
CA PRO A 76 12.09 32.18 1.28
C PRO A 76 11.20 32.05 2.52
N GLY A 77 11.43 30.98 3.28
CA GLY A 77 10.64 30.69 4.48
C GLY A 77 9.26 30.09 4.21
N ALA A 78 8.98 29.65 2.96
CA ALA A 78 7.75 28.97 2.64
C ALA A 78 7.55 27.69 3.49
N TRP A 79 6.31 27.48 3.92
CA TRP A 79 5.91 26.33 4.72
C TRP A 79 4.51 25.87 4.33
N VAL A 80 4.25 24.58 4.57
CA VAL A 80 2.93 23.97 4.44
C VAL A 80 2.67 23.11 5.67
N ASN A 81 1.52 23.31 6.30
CA ASN A 81 1.04 22.48 7.40
C ASN A 81 -0.25 21.79 6.98
N VAL A 82 -0.25 20.46 6.95
CA VAL A 82 -1.44 19.65 6.67
C VAL A 82 -2.05 19.27 8.00
N PHE A 83 -3.30 19.69 8.26
CA PHE A 83 -3.99 19.41 9.51
C PHE A 83 -4.54 17.99 9.54
N PHE A 84 -5.21 17.59 8.46
CA PHE A 84 -5.68 16.24 8.27
C PHE A 84 -5.83 15.91 6.79
N CYS A 85 -5.81 14.62 6.49
CA CYS A 85 -6.30 14.02 5.27
C CYS A 85 -7.13 12.81 5.68
N ARG A 86 -8.32 12.64 5.11
CA ARG A 86 -9.17 11.49 5.40
C ARG A 86 -9.91 11.01 4.14
N PRO A 87 -10.19 9.71 4.01
CA PRO A 87 -10.99 9.19 2.90
C PRO A 87 -12.33 9.92 2.82
N GLN A 88 -12.80 10.20 1.61
CA GLN A 88 -14.16 10.68 1.35
C GLN A 88 -15.18 9.55 1.40
#